data_AF-A0A9E3GQA7-F1
#
_entry.id   AF-A0A9E3GQA7-F1
#
_cell.length_a   1.000
_cell.length_b   1.000
_cell.length_c   1.000
_cell.angle_alpha   90.00
_cell.angle_beta   90.00
_cell.angle_gamma   90.00
#
_symmetry.space_group_name_H-M   'P 1'
#
loop_
_entity.id
_entity.type
_entity.pdbx_description
1 polymer ?
#
loop_
_entity_poly.entity_id
_entity_poly.type
_entity_poly.pdbx_seq_one_letter_code
_entity_poly.pdbx_strand_id
1 'polypeptide(L)'
;VARWGASLPLGRIEAPHLVALTAVVVAGLACRRRRHLAVPVAAVGATLVVLAPALAPPSGPLEGVPVAYGAEVWRSSGAVVLVLDGADGGRLLEGLRAEAVPRVDVVVARRGTRPAAATVALLRGRLPVGTVIAPEDHRIRDAVVPAAGAVVQVGDLRIEVLATRPTLEAEVSRAPPAPAPTSVTAVGDAGVGSPRCGSSSVCAPTT
;
A
#
# COMPACT_ATOMS: atom_id res chain seq x y z
N VAL A 1 -28.57 23.22 3.27
CA VAL A 1 -27.54 23.42 2.24
C VAL A 1 -26.14 23.68 2.82
N ALA A 2 -26.00 24.31 4.00
CA ALA A 2 -24.70 24.54 4.64
C ALA A 2 -23.99 23.30 5.26
N ARG A 3 -24.65 22.14 5.34
CA ARG A 3 -24.08 20.92 5.97
C ARG A 3 -23.17 20.08 5.07
N TRP A 4 -23.16 20.33 3.77
CA TRP A 4 -22.43 19.52 2.77
C TRP A 4 -21.08 20.11 2.37
N GLY A 5 -20.81 21.38 2.69
CA GLY A 5 -19.56 22.05 2.32
C GLY A 5 -18.34 21.62 3.13
N ALA A 6 -18.53 21.02 4.31
CA ALA A 6 -17.44 20.69 5.23
C ALA A 6 -16.91 19.24 5.10
N SER A 7 -17.56 18.39 4.29
CA SER A 7 -17.11 17.01 4.04
C SER A 7 -16.33 16.85 2.74
N LEU A 8 -16.22 17.92 1.94
CA LEU A 8 -15.38 17.90 0.76
C LEU A 8 -13.94 18.18 1.19
N PRO A 9 -12.99 17.28 0.89
CA PRO A 9 -11.59 17.46 1.21
C PRO A 9 -11.02 18.53 0.28
N LEU A 10 -11.29 19.80 0.57
CA LEU A 10 -10.51 20.92 0.06
C LEU A 10 -9.23 21.03 0.90
N GLY A 11 -8.56 19.89 1.09
CA GLY A 11 -7.20 19.84 1.62
C GLY A 11 -6.30 20.37 0.51
N ARG A 12 -5.72 21.56 0.74
CA ARG A 12 -4.73 22.24 -0.10
C ARG A 12 -5.07 22.23 -1.60
N ILE A 13 -5.74 23.29 -2.05
CA ILE A 13 -5.80 23.62 -3.48
C ILE A 13 -4.39 24.03 -3.90
N GLU A 14 -3.59 23.06 -4.35
CA GLU A 14 -2.29 23.34 -4.95
C GLU A 14 -2.48 24.26 -6.15
N ALA A 15 -1.53 25.17 -6.38
CA ALA A 15 -1.52 26.12 -7.50
C ALA A 15 -2.01 25.56 -8.86
N PRO A 16 -1.65 24.31 -9.29
CA PRO A 16 -2.18 23.74 -10.52
C PRO A 16 -3.72 23.60 -10.56
N HIS A 17 -4.36 23.29 -9.43
CA HIS A 17 -5.82 23.21 -9.35
C HIS A 17 -6.47 24.60 -9.50
N LEU A 18 -5.85 25.64 -8.94
CA LEU A 18 -6.29 27.03 -9.11
C LEU A 18 -6.19 27.48 -10.57
N VAL A 19 -5.12 27.08 -11.28
CA VAL A 19 -4.93 27.37 -12.71
C VAL A 19 -5.96 26.64 -13.56
N ALA A 20 -6.23 25.35 -13.28
CA ALA A 20 -7.27 24.60 -13.98
C ALA A 20 -8.67 25.20 -13.77
N LEU A 21 -8.99 25.59 -12.54
CA LEU A 21 -10.29 26.15 -12.20
C LEU A 21 -10.48 27.55 -12.81
N THR A 22 -9.44 28.40 -12.78
CA THR A 22 -9.47 29.69 -13.49
C THR A 22 -9.58 29.52 -15.00
N ALA A 23 -8.89 28.55 -15.61
CA ALA A 23 -9.02 28.26 -17.03
C ALA A 23 -10.44 27.84 -17.42
N VAL A 24 -11.11 27.00 -16.62
CA VAL A 24 -12.50 26.59 -16.85
C VAL A 24 -13.46 27.78 -16.73
N VAL A 25 -13.28 28.64 -15.72
CA VAL A 25 -14.10 29.84 -15.54
C VAL A 25 -13.91 30.82 -16.70
N VAL A 26 -12.67 31.08 -17.11
CA VAL A 26 -12.34 31.96 -18.25
C VAL A 26 -12.89 31.41 -19.55
N ALA A 27 -12.72 30.11 -19.82
CA ALA A 27 -13.28 29.44 -20.99
C ALA A 27 -14.82 29.47 -20.99
N GLY A 28 -15.45 29.27 -19.83
CA GLY A 28 -16.89 29.39 -19.65
C GLY A 28 -17.41 30.81 -19.91
N LEU A 29 -16.72 31.84 -19.40
CA LEU A 29 -17.03 33.25 -19.67
C LEU A 29 -16.82 33.62 -21.14
N ALA A 30 -15.73 33.14 -21.77
CA ALA A 30 -15.45 33.36 -23.19
C ALA A 30 -16.50 32.67 -24.08
N CYS A 31 -16.93 31.46 -23.72
CA CYS A 31 -18.01 30.74 -24.40
C CYS A 31 -19.39 31.36 -24.14
N ARG A 32 -19.58 32.10 -23.04
CA ARG A 32 -20.85 32.78 -22.72
C ARG A 32 -21.27 33.82 -23.78
N ARG A 33 -20.31 34.36 -24.53
CA ARG A 33 -20.57 35.24 -25.69
C ARG A 33 -21.11 34.49 -26.92
N ARG A 34 -20.91 33.18 -27.02
CA ARG A 34 -21.43 32.33 -28.12
C ARG A 34 -22.40 31.29 -27.56
N ARG A 35 -23.62 31.75 -27.27
CA ARG A 35 -24.70 31.03 -26.57
C ARG A 35 -25.00 29.61 -27.11
N HIS A 36 -24.67 29.31 -28.36
CA HIS A 36 -24.96 28.02 -28.99
C HIS A 36 -23.94 26.91 -28.65
N LEU A 37 -22.78 27.24 -28.07
CA LEU A 37 -21.74 26.25 -27.71
C LEU A 37 -21.54 26.11 -26.18
N ALA A 38 -22.28 26.88 -25.37
CA ALA A 38 -22.09 26.91 -23.92
C ALA A 38 -22.54 25.62 -23.20
N VAL A 39 -23.56 24.94 -23.72
CA VAL A 39 -24.11 23.70 -23.12
C VAL A 39 -23.13 22.52 -23.21
N PRO A 40 -22.53 22.18 -24.38
CA PRO A 40 -21.60 21.06 -24.44
C PRO A 40 -20.30 21.30 -23.67
N VAL A 41 -19.78 22.53 -23.65
CA VAL A 41 -18.52 22.86 -22.95
C VAL A 41 -18.68 22.77 -21.43
N ALA A 42 -19.80 23.23 -20.88
CA ALA A 42 -20.08 23.11 -19.45
C ALA A 42 -20.25 21.64 -19.01
N ALA A 43 -20.90 20.82 -19.82
CA ALA A 43 -21.02 19.39 -19.56
C ALA A 43 -19.65 18.69 -19.56
N VAL A 44 -18.83 18.92 -20.59
CA VAL A 44 -17.48 18.34 -20.70
C VAL A 44 -16.58 18.80 -19.54
N GLY A 45 -16.63 20.08 -19.17
CA GLY A 45 -15.88 20.61 -18.03
C GLY A 45 -16.29 19.97 -16.70
N ALA A 46 -17.60 19.80 -16.46
CA ALA A 46 -18.10 19.11 -15.28
C ALA A 46 -17.69 17.63 -15.25
N THR A 47 -17.75 16.93 -16.40
CA THR A 47 -17.29 15.54 -16.51
C THR A 47 -15.80 15.42 -16.22
N LEU A 48 -14.97 16.32 -16.75
CA LEU A 48 -13.52 16.32 -16.51
C LEU A 48 -13.16 16.53 -15.03
N VAL A 49 -13.85 17.44 -14.34
CA VAL A 49 -13.62 17.68 -12.90
C VAL A 49 -14.01 16.46 -12.05
N VAL A 50 -15.08 15.75 -12.44
CA VAL A 50 -15.50 14.51 -11.76
C VAL A 50 -14.59 13.33 -12.08
N LEU A 51 -14.04 13.25 -13.31
CA LEU A 51 -13.14 12.17 -13.73
C LEU A 51 -11.68 12.39 -13.32
N ALA A 52 -11.26 13.62 -13.03
CA ALA A 52 -9.88 13.97 -12.66
C ALA A 52 -9.28 13.11 -11.53
N PRO A 53 -9.96 12.86 -10.39
CA PRO A 53 -9.39 12.02 -9.33
C PRO A 53 -9.27 10.54 -9.73
N ALA A 54 -10.05 10.06 -10.69
CA ALA A 54 -9.91 8.69 -11.21
C ALA A 54 -8.74 8.53 -12.19
N LEU A 55 -8.25 9.64 -12.75
CA LEU A 55 -7.11 9.70 -13.67
C LEU A 55 -5.81 10.14 -12.98
N ALA A 56 -5.86 10.51 -11.70
CA ALA A 56 -4.68 10.85 -10.95
C ALA A 56 -3.73 9.64 -10.94
N PRO A 57 -2.49 9.79 -11.45
CA PRO A 57 -1.55 8.68 -11.46
C PRO A 57 -1.37 8.19 -10.01
N PRO A 58 -1.20 6.87 -9.81
CA PRO A 58 -0.91 6.33 -8.50
C PRO A 58 0.29 7.10 -7.95
N SER A 59 0.08 7.77 -6.83
CA SER A 59 1.08 8.65 -6.28
C SER A 59 2.35 7.83 -6.02
N GLY A 60 3.51 8.43 -6.31
CA GLY A 60 4.78 7.72 -6.43
C GLY A 60 5.19 6.93 -5.16
N PRO A 61 6.26 6.15 -5.23
CA PRO A 61 6.77 5.47 -4.05
C PRO A 61 7.06 6.46 -2.91
N LEU A 62 6.61 6.14 -1.69
CA LEU A 62 7.01 6.85 -0.48
C LEU A 62 7.90 5.91 0.33
N GLU A 63 9.08 6.38 0.68
CA GLU A 63 10.03 5.64 1.51
C GLU A 63 10.23 6.43 2.81
N GLY A 64 9.67 5.90 3.91
CA GLY A 64 9.88 6.45 5.26
C GLY A 64 9.41 7.89 5.44
N VAL A 65 8.33 8.30 4.77
CA VAL A 65 7.85 9.68 4.89
C VAL A 65 7.16 9.87 6.24
N PRO A 66 7.58 10.84 7.06
CA PRO A 66 6.95 11.10 8.34
C PRO A 66 5.58 11.76 8.11
N VAL A 67 4.51 11.06 8.48
CA VAL A 67 3.13 11.59 8.39
C VAL A 67 2.68 12.28 9.68
N ALA A 68 3.25 11.88 10.81
CA ALA A 68 3.08 12.53 12.10
C ALA A 68 4.29 12.24 12.99
N TYR A 69 4.41 12.94 14.12
CA TYR A 69 5.43 12.63 15.11
C TYR A 69 5.28 11.19 15.60
N GLY A 70 6.31 10.36 15.37
CA GLY A 70 6.28 8.93 15.70
C GLY A 70 5.42 8.11 14.74
N ALA A 71 5.18 8.56 13.51
CA ALA A 71 4.56 7.74 12.47
C ALA A 71 5.18 7.96 11.10
N GLU A 72 5.54 6.86 10.45
CA GLU A 72 6.17 6.85 9.13
C GLU A 72 5.37 5.96 8.18
N VAL A 73 5.21 6.43 6.95
CA VAL A 73 4.53 5.68 5.89
C VAL A 73 5.52 5.24 4.84
N TRP A 74 5.39 3.97 4.48
CA TRP A 74 6.09 3.33 3.38
C TRP A 74 5.05 2.87 2.36
N ARG A 75 5.18 3.32 1.12
CA ARG A 75 4.32 2.93 0.01
C ARG A 75 5.17 2.49 -1.16
N SER A 76 4.90 1.29 -1.66
CA SER A 76 5.53 0.79 -2.88
C SER A 76 4.56 -0.15 -3.60
N SER A 77 4.50 -0.06 -4.93
CA SER A 77 3.66 -0.89 -5.83
C SER A 77 2.18 -1.11 -5.44
N GLY A 78 1.59 -0.23 -4.62
CA GLY A 78 0.21 -0.36 -4.13
C GLY A 78 0.05 -1.05 -2.77
N ALA A 79 1.16 -1.47 -2.15
CA ALA A 79 1.24 -1.85 -0.75
C ALA A 79 1.56 -0.62 0.11
N VAL A 80 0.90 -0.51 1.27
CA VAL A 80 1.12 0.55 2.25
C VAL A 80 1.42 -0.05 3.62
N VAL A 81 2.59 0.28 4.16
CA VAL A 81 3.04 -0.07 5.50
C VAL A 81 3.14 1.19 6.34
N LEU A 82 2.50 1.17 7.51
CA LEU A 82 2.52 2.27 8.47
C LEU A 82 3.29 1.84 9.72
N VAL A 83 4.38 2.52 10.06
CA VAL A 83 5.15 2.29 11.28
C VAL A 83 4.71 3.29 12.35
N LEU A 84 4.33 2.81 13.53
CA LEU A 84 3.85 3.61 14.66
C LEU A 84 4.76 3.49 15.87
N ASP A 85 5.29 4.63 16.33
CA ASP A 85 6.03 4.80 17.58
C ASP A 85 5.36 5.86 18.49
N GLY A 86 4.03 5.75 18.67
CA GLY A 86 3.29 6.60 19.62
C GLY A 86 2.66 7.86 19.03
N ALA A 87 2.32 7.88 17.75
CA ALA A 87 1.66 9.00 17.12
C ALA A 87 0.26 9.32 17.67
N ASP A 88 -0.07 10.61 17.68
CA ASP A 88 -1.43 11.12 17.93
C ASP A 88 -2.36 10.74 16.78
N GLY A 89 -3.48 10.09 17.09
CA GLY A 89 -4.40 9.57 16.07
C GLY A 89 -5.04 10.66 15.20
N GLY A 90 -5.26 11.86 15.73
CA GLY A 90 -5.82 12.98 14.97
C GLY A 90 -4.83 13.49 13.92
N ARG A 91 -3.60 13.78 14.35
CA ARG A 91 -2.51 14.21 13.46
C ARG A 91 -2.13 13.15 12.43
N LEU A 92 -2.13 11.88 12.84
CA LEU A 92 -1.86 10.76 11.94
C LEU A 92 -2.89 10.69 10.80
N LEU A 93 -4.18 10.80 11.12
CA LEU A 93 -5.23 10.79 10.09
C LEU A 93 -5.13 12.01 9.16
N GLU A 94 -4.73 13.18 9.69
CA GLU A 94 -4.49 14.37 8.89
C GLU A 94 -3.31 14.17 7.92
N GLY A 95 -2.19 13.63 8.40
CA GLY A 95 -1.03 13.29 7.57
C GLY A 95 -1.32 12.24 6.51
N LEU A 96 -2.04 11.17 6.87
CA LEU A 96 -2.45 10.13 5.90
C LEU A 96 -3.36 10.69 4.79
N ARG A 97 -4.25 11.63 5.12
CA ARG A 97 -5.08 12.30 4.11
C ARG A 97 -4.27 13.26 3.24
N ALA A 98 -3.31 13.97 3.81
CA ALA A 98 -2.41 14.86 3.05
C ALA A 98 -1.59 14.06 2.02
N GLU A 99 -1.12 12.87 2.40
CA GLU A 99 -0.40 11.94 1.50
C GLU A 99 -1.33 11.08 0.61
N ALA A 100 -2.63 11.37 0.63
CA ALA A 100 -3.67 10.67 -0.12
C ALA A 100 -3.59 9.15 0.03
N VAL A 101 -3.35 8.64 1.25
CA VAL A 101 -3.28 7.21 1.56
C VAL A 101 -4.70 6.65 1.76
N PRO A 102 -5.22 5.83 0.83
CA PRO A 102 -6.62 5.39 0.87
C PRO A 102 -6.84 4.14 1.73
N ARG A 103 -5.78 3.37 1.96
CA ARG A 103 -5.79 2.11 2.73
C ARG A 103 -4.43 1.88 3.38
N VAL A 104 -4.42 1.05 4.43
CA VAL A 104 -3.18 0.59 5.07
C VAL A 104 -3.19 -0.93 5.14
N ASP A 105 -2.27 -1.56 4.42
CA ASP A 105 -2.24 -3.04 4.33
C ASP A 105 -1.63 -3.64 5.58
N VAL A 106 -0.54 -3.04 6.09
CA VAL A 106 0.11 -3.45 7.34
C VAL A 106 0.41 -2.27 8.25
N VAL A 107 0.06 -2.40 9.52
CA VAL A 107 0.44 -1.46 10.58
C VAL A 107 1.45 -2.13 11.50
N VAL A 108 2.62 -1.54 11.65
CA VAL A 108 3.69 -2.01 12.55
C VAL A 108 3.72 -1.10 13.77
N ALA A 109 3.21 -1.57 14.90
CA ALA A 109 3.28 -0.85 16.16
C ALA A 109 4.59 -1.20 16.89
N ARG A 110 5.54 -0.25 16.97
CA ARG A 110 6.80 -0.44 17.71
C ARG A 110 6.57 -0.66 19.20
N ARG A 111 5.52 -0.05 19.75
CA ARG A 111 5.12 -0.16 21.16
C ARG A 111 3.68 -0.60 21.31
N GLY A 112 3.44 -1.58 22.17
CA GLY A 112 2.12 -2.12 22.49
C GLY A 112 1.31 -1.31 23.50
N THR A 113 1.51 0.01 23.58
CA THR A 113 0.94 0.86 24.64
C THR A 113 -0.55 1.15 24.43
N ARG A 114 -1.24 1.60 25.49
CA ARG A 114 -2.68 1.98 25.41
C ARG A 114 -2.95 3.08 24.36
N PRO A 115 -2.12 4.14 24.23
CA PRO A 115 -2.28 5.11 23.15
C PRO A 115 -2.15 4.49 21.76
N ALA A 116 -1.18 3.60 21.54
CA ALA A 116 -1.03 2.91 20.26
C ALA A 116 -2.27 2.07 19.91
N ALA A 117 -2.85 1.35 20.88
CA ALA A 117 -4.09 0.61 20.69
C ALA A 117 -5.28 1.52 20.34
N ALA A 118 -5.40 2.68 20.98
CA ALA A 118 -6.44 3.67 20.67
C ALA A 118 -6.26 4.24 19.25
N THR A 119 -5.03 4.56 18.84
CA THR A 119 -4.73 5.03 17.49
C THR A 119 -5.07 3.98 16.44
N VAL A 120 -4.73 2.71 16.65
CA VAL A 120 -5.09 1.62 15.72
C VAL A 120 -6.61 1.43 15.63
N ALA A 121 -7.32 1.53 16.76
CA ALA A 121 -8.79 1.45 16.77
C ALA A 121 -9.42 2.62 15.99
N LEU A 122 -8.88 3.84 16.13
CA LEU A 122 -9.32 5.01 15.36
C LEU A 122 -9.06 4.83 13.86
N LEU A 123 -7.91 4.28 13.48
CA LEU A 123 -7.58 3.98 12.07
C LEU A 123 -8.57 2.99 11.47
N ARG A 124 -8.83 1.87 12.14
CA ARG A 124 -9.79 0.85 11.67
C ARG A 124 -11.21 1.39 11.49
N GLY A 125 -11.62 2.36 12.30
CA GLY A 125 -12.94 3.00 12.16
C GLY A 125 -13.05 3.97 10.99
N ARG A 126 -11.95 4.34 10.33
CA ARG A 126 -11.90 5.39 9.29
C ARG A 126 -11.32 4.92 7.97
N LEU A 127 -10.41 3.94 8.00
CA LEU A 127 -9.66 3.44 6.87
C LEU A 127 -9.68 1.91 6.90
N PRO A 128 -9.67 1.23 5.75
CA PRO A 128 -9.44 -0.20 5.69
C PRO A 128 -8.00 -0.49 6.15
N VAL A 129 -7.89 -1.25 7.24
CA VAL A 129 -6.63 -1.72 7.82
C VAL A 129 -6.57 -3.23 7.69
N GLY A 130 -5.53 -3.77 7.07
CA GLY A 130 -5.34 -5.21 6.87
C GLY A 130 -4.80 -5.89 8.13
N THR A 131 -3.48 -6.06 8.19
CA THR A 131 -2.80 -6.76 9.29
C THR A 131 -2.16 -5.76 10.25
N VAL A 132 -2.22 -6.03 11.55
CA VAL A 132 -1.52 -5.24 12.56
C VAL A 132 -0.46 -6.11 13.20
N ILE A 133 0.77 -5.62 13.24
CA ILE A 133 1.93 -6.27 13.85
C ILE A 133 2.26 -5.50 15.13
N ALA A 134 2.44 -6.22 16.24
CA ALA A 134 2.74 -5.64 17.53
C ALA A 134 3.74 -6.49 18.33
N PRO A 135 4.44 -5.92 19.34
CA PRO A 135 5.31 -6.67 20.24
C PRO A 135 4.52 -7.67 21.09
N GLU A 136 5.22 -8.63 21.73
CA GLU A 136 4.59 -9.68 22.55
C GLU A 136 3.64 -9.13 23.63
N ASP A 137 4.04 -8.08 24.34
CA ASP A 137 3.32 -7.53 25.50
C ASP A 137 2.34 -6.40 25.11
N HIS A 138 1.62 -6.55 23.99
CA HIS A 138 0.74 -5.51 23.44
C HIS A 138 -0.70 -5.54 23.97
N ARG A 139 -1.37 -4.38 23.90
CA ARG A 139 -2.80 -4.23 24.23
C ARG A 139 -3.70 -3.96 23.00
N ILE A 140 -3.16 -4.19 21.81
CA ILE A 140 -3.83 -3.94 20.53
C ILE A 140 -4.67 -5.16 20.14
N ARG A 141 -5.94 -4.95 19.79
CA ARG A 141 -6.83 -6.06 19.42
C ARG A 141 -6.49 -6.61 18.04
N ASP A 142 -6.52 -7.93 17.88
CA ASP A 142 -6.28 -8.64 16.61
C ASP A 142 -4.90 -8.35 15.99
N ALA A 143 -3.91 -8.01 16.82
CA ALA A 143 -2.54 -7.85 16.34
C ALA A 143 -1.83 -9.21 16.33
N VAL A 144 -1.01 -9.40 15.31
CA VAL A 144 -0.14 -10.56 15.14
C VAL A 144 1.19 -10.25 15.80
N VAL A 145 1.70 -11.22 16.54
CA VAL A 145 3.02 -11.15 17.16
C VAL A 145 3.98 -12.02 16.36
N PRO A 146 4.85 -11.43 15.54
CA PRO A 146 5.85 -12.16 14.81
C PRO A 146 6.98 -12.62 15.73
N ALA A 147 7.58 -13.77 15.40
CA ALA A 147 8.83 -14.19 16.01
C ALA A 147 9.96 -13.23 15.58
N ALA A 148 10.97 -13.06 16.43
CA ALA A 148 12.20 -12.35 16.03
C ALA A 148 12.85 -13.08 14.84
N GLY A 149 13.37 -12.31 13.88
CA GLY A 149 13.88 -12.82 12.59
C GLY A 149 12.78 -13.14 11.57
N ALA A 150 11.50 -12.94 11.90
CA ALA A 150 10.43 -13.13 10.93
C ALA A 150 10.49 -12.05 9.84
N VAL A 151 10.24 -12.50 8.62
CA VAL A 151 10.16 -11.63 7.44
C VAL A 151 8.71 -11.63 6.97
N VAL A 152 8.09 -10.46 6.98
CA VAL A 152 6.73 -10.27 6.46
C VAL A 152 6.83 -9.51 5.14
N GLN A 153 6.35 -10.11 4.06
CA GLN A 153 6.37 -9.51 2.73
C GLN A 153 4.98 -8.96 2.39
N VAL A 154 4.94 -7.71 1.92
CA VAL A 154 3.72 -7.00 1.52
C VAL A 154 3.97 -6.36 0.16
N GLY A 155 3.58 -7.06 -0.90
CA GLY A 155 3.96 -6.66 -2.26
C GLY A 155 5.48 -6.68 -2.46
N ASP A 156 6.05 -5.54 -2.79
CA ASP A 156 7.50 -5.30 -2.93
C ASP A 156 8.15 -4.74 -1.66
N LEU A 157 7.41 -4.58 -0.55
CA LEU A 157 7.96 -4.21 0.74
C LEU A 157 8.27 -5.46 1.57
N ARG A 158 9.46 -5.46 2.19
CA ARG A 158 9.93 -6.48 3.12
C ARG A 158 10.05 -5.85 4.51
N ILE A 159 9.36 -6.42 5.48
CA ILE A 159 9.40 -6.02 6.88
C ILE A 159 10.18 -7.10 7.62
N GLU A 160 11.40 -6.79 8.05
CA GLU A 160 12.21 -7.68 8.86
C GLU A 160 12.10 -7.32 10.33
N VAL A 161 11.67 -8.28 11.15
CA VAL A 161 11.52 -8.10 12.59
C VAL A 161 12.85 -8.44 13.25
N LEU A 162 13.61 -7.41 13.64
CA LEU A 162 14.93 -7.57 14.26
C LEU A 162 14.79 -8.01 15.72
N ALA A 163 13.88 -7.37 16.46
CA ALA A 163 13.62 -7.67 17.86
C ALA A 163 12.15 -7.45 18.23
N THR A 164 11.63 -8.24 19.15
CA THR A 164 10.22 -8.18 19.61
C THR A 164 10.10 -7.70 21.07
N ARG A 165 11.21 -7.65 21.82
CA ARG A 165 11.29 -7.15 23.21
C ARG A 165 12.53 -6.29 23.44
N PRO A 166 12.44 -5.21 24.25
CA PRO A 166 11.22 -4.68 24.90
C PRO A 166 10.33 -3.85 23.96
N THR A 167 10.87 -3.47 22.80
CA THR A 167 10.20 -2.74 21.72
C THR A 167 10.31 -3.54 20.44
N LEU A 168 9.30 -3.47 19.58
CA LEU A 168 9.34 -4.08 18.27
C LEU A 168 10.22 -3.21 17.36
N GLU A 169 11.38 -3.75 17.00
CA GLU A 169 12.28 -3.19 16.00
C GLU A 169 12.01 -3.87 14.67
N ALA A 170 11.51 -3.10 13.72
CA ALA A 170 11.23 -3.55 12.37
C ALA A 170 11.96 -2.67 11.37
N GLU A 171 12.75 -3.29 10.53
CA GLU A 171 13.36 -2.64 9.38
C GLU A 171 12.48 -2.87 8.16
N VAL A 172 12.10 -1.79 7.49
CA VAL A 172 11.32 -1.83 6.26
C VAL A 172 12.26 -1.53 5.11
N SER A 173 12.48 -2.51 4.26
CA SER A 173 13.26 -2.36 3.04
C SER A 173 12.39 -2.72 1.83
N ARG A 174 12.77 -2.24 0.65
CA ARG A 174 12.24 -2.85 -0.56
C ARG A 174 12.83 -4.25 -0.67
N ALA A 175 11.95 -5.23 -0.91
CA ALA A 175 12.40 -6.54 -1.32
C ALA A 175 13.25 -6.36 -2.58
N PRO A 176 14.48 -6.91 -2.62
CA PRO A 176 15.21 -7.02 -3.87
C PRO A 176 14.30 -7.68 -4.90
N PRO A 177 14.25 -7.19 -6.15
CA PRO A 177 13.46 -7.86 -7.18
C PRO A 177 13.87 -9.32 -7.16
N ALA A 178 12.90 -10.21 -6.98
CA ALA A 178 13.15 -11.65 -6.90
C ALA A 178 14.12 -12.02 -8.03
N PRO A 179 15.22 -12.74 -7.76
CA PRO A 179 16.10 -13.18 -8.83
C PRO A 179 15.21 -13.89 -9.84
N ALA A 180 15.21 -13.39 -11.09
CA ALA A 180 14.42 -13.96 -12.16
C ALA A 180 14.58 -15.49 -12.11
N PRO A 181 13.50 -16.29 -12.24
CA PRO A 181 13.63 -17.73 -12.27
C PRO A 181 14.64 -18.01 -13.38
N THR A 182 15.83 -18.45 -12.97
CA THR A 182 16.84 -18.88 -13.92
C THR A 182 16.16 -20.07 -14.56
N SER A 183 15.67 -19.87 -15.78
CA SER A 183 15.25 -20.96 -16.63
C SER A 183 16.46 -21.86 -16.68
N VAL A 184 16.42 -22.93 -15.89
CA VAL A 184 17.30 -24.07 -16.06
C VAL A 184 16.89 -24.61 -17.41
N THR A 185 17.52 -24.07 -18.45
CA THR A 185 17.56 -24.69 -19.75
C THR A 185 18.18 -26.05 -19.46
N ALA A 186 17.32 -27.06 -19.41
CA ALA A 186 17.73 -28.44 -19.46
C ALA A 186 18.61 -28.57 -20.70
N VAL A 187 19.93 -28.54 -20.48
CA VAL A 187 20.92 -28.88 -21.48
C VAL A 187 20.63 -30.35 -21.79
N GLY A 188 20.11 -30.56 -23.00
CA GLY A 188 19.93 -31.89 -23.55
C GLY A 188 21.30 -32.55 -23.62
N ASP A 189 21.49 -33.57 -22.78
CA ASP A 189 22.61 -34.48 -22.92
C ASP A 189 22.19 -35.57 -23.90
N ALA A 190 22.64 -35.40 -25.14
CA ALA A 190 22.55 -36.40 -26.16
C ALA A 190 23.77 -37.33 -26.02
N GLY A 191 23.52 -38.57 -25.60
CA GLY A 191 24.24 -39.69 -26.17
C GLY A 191 24.89 -40.67 -25.21
N VAL A 192 24.81 -41.93 -25.66
CA VAL A 192 25.70 -43.06 -25.39
C VAL A 192 25.34 -43.94 -24.20
N GLY A 193 24.93 -45.17 -24.53
CA GLY A 193 25.21 -46.33 -23.68
C GLY A 193 24.07 -47.33 -23.52
N SER A 194 23.72 -48.05 -24.58
CA SER A 194 23.08 -49.37 -24.40
C SER A 194 24.03 -50.29 -23.62
N PRO A 195 23.48 -51.17 -22.76
CA PRO A 195 23.90 -52.55 -22.85
C PRO A 195 22.75 -53.54 -23.00
N ARG A 196 23.07 -54.49 -23.86
CA ARG A 196 22.41 -55.74 -24.24
C ARG A 196 21.80 -56.54 -23.08
N CYS A 197 20.65 -57.14 -23.42
CA CYS A 197 20.18 -58.49 -23.09
C CYS A 197 20.93 -59.28 -22.01
N GLY A 198 20.20 -59.62 -20.94
CA GLY A 198 20.50 -60.71 -20.02
C GLY A 198 19.20 -61.39 -19.60
N SER A 199 18.77 -62.36 -20.41
CA SER A 199 17.72 -63.33 -20.13
C SER A 199 18.00 -64.17 -18.87
N SER A 200 17.00 -64.38 -18.03
CA SER A 200 16.68 -65.59 -17.22
C SER A 200 15.62 -65.16 -16.17
N SER A 201 14.32 -65.41 -16.33
CA SER A 201 13.63 -66.70 -16.24
C SER A 201 14.09 -67.58 -15.08
N VAL A 202 13.55 -67.39 -13.87
CA VAL A 202 13.29 -68.49 -12.92
C VAL A 202 11.98 -68.20 -12.15
N CYS A 203 11.16 -69.24 -12.07
CA CYS A 203 9.82 -69.31 -11.51
C CYS A 203 9.73 -69.17 -9.97
N ALA A 204 8.50 -68.86 -9.54
CA ALA A 204 7.77 -69.17 -8.28
C ALA A 204 8.25 -70.47 -7.53
N PRO A 205 7.92 -70.72 -6.23
CA PRO A 205 6.57 -70.56 -5.67
C PRO A 205 6.39 -70.22 -4.18
N THR A 206 5.11 -69.97 -3.89
CA THR A 206 4.33 -69.97 -2.65
C THR A 206 4.80 -70.89 -1.52
N THR A 207 4.77 -70.39 -0.29
CA THR A 207 4.13 -71.08 0.85
C THR A 207 3.68 -70.06 1.88
#